data_AF-A0A927C1X7-F1
#
_entry.id   AF-A0A927C1X7-F1
#
_cell.length_a   1.000
_cell.length_b   1.000
_cell.length_c   1.000
_cell.angle_alpha   90.00
_cell.angle_beta   90.00
_cell.angle_gamma   90.00
#
_symmetry.space_group_name_H-M   'P 1'
#
loop_
_entity.id
_entity.type
_entity.pdbx_description
1 polymer ?
#
loop_
_entity_poly.entity_id
_entity_poly.type
_entity_poly.pdbx_seq_one_letter_code
_entity_poly.pdbx_strand_id
1 'polypeptide(L)'
;MAASAQLPRQARKMTANEKFAALQEEYLAKIDEKFLEISDSWLAYSESQGERESYLEKLYRHLHSMAGTSGILGIDEVSNLARKAENVLIGKKQLDDGEEKRVIETLAKLNELISQGQIVARTIDINA
;
A
#
# COMPACT_ATOMS: atom_id res chain seq x y z
N MET A 1 -17.83 56.39 -16.55
CA MET A 1 -17.53 55.39 -15.51
C MET A 1 -17.56 54.02 -16.17
N ALA A 2 -16.40 53.49 -16.56
CA ALA A 2 -16.30 52.21 -17.25
C ALA A 2 -15.97 51.10 -16.24
N ALA A 3 -16.84 50.08 -16.20
CA ALA A 3 -16.70 48.91 -15.35
C ALA A 3 -15.45 48.11 -15.75
N SER A 4 -14.54 47.90 -14.79
CA SER A 4 -13.44 46.96 -14.91
C SER A 4 -13.99 45.56 -14.70
N ALA A 5 -14.24 44.83 -15.79
CA ALA A 5 -14.55 43.41 -15.74
C ALA A 5 -13.26 42.64 -15.39
N GLN A 6 -13.11 42.27 -14.12
CA GLN A 6 -12.16 41.22 -13.74
C GLN A 6 -12.57 39.93 -14.46
N LEU A 7 -11.78 39.51 -15.44
CA LEU A 7 -11.93 38.21 -16.09
C LEU A 7 -11.87 37.09 -15.04
N PRO A 8 -12.67 36.01 -15.18
CA PRO A 8 -12.62 34.90 -14.25
C PRO A 8 -11.24 34.23 -14.31
N ARG A 9 -10.61 34.04 -13.13
CA ARG A 9 -9.41 33.19 -12.99
C ARG A 9 -9.77 31.79 -13.47
N GLN A 10 -9.41 31.43 -14.70
CA GLN A 10 -9.55 30.06 -15.16
C GLN A 10 -8.70 29.16 -14.26
N ALA A 11 -9.31 28.15 -13.65
CA ALA A 11 -8.59 27.14 -12.87
C ALA A 11 -7.60 26.43 -13.80
N ARG A 12 -6.29 26.58 -13.56
CA ARG A 12 -5.25 25.87 -14.30
C ARG A 12 -5.48 24.37 -14.14
N LYS A 13 -5.48 23.62 -15.25
CA LYS A 13 -5.49 22.16 -15.21
C LYS A 13 -4.18 21.64 -14.66
N MET A 14 -4.25 20.69 -13.72
CA MET A 14 -3.06 19.99 -13.21
C MET A 14 -2.36 19.23 -14.34
N THR A 15 -1.03 19.30 -14.34
CA THR A 15 -0.13 18.51 -15.18
C THR A 15 -0.19 17.02 -14.80
N ALA A 16 0.34 16.14 -15.66
CA ALA A 16 0.43 14.71 -15.35
C ALA A 16 1.24 14.44 -14.07
N ASN A 17 2.37 15.13 -13.90
CA ASN A 17 3.23 15.01 -12.72
C ASN A 17 2.52 15.48 -11.44
N GLU A 18 1.79 16.61 -11.49
CA GLU A 18 1.01 17.10 -10.33
C GLU A 18 -0.12 16.11 -9.96
N LYS A 19 -0.79 15.52 -10.95
CA LYS A 19 -1.82 14.50 -10.69
C LYS A 19 -1.22 13.23 -10.07
N PHE A 20 -0.07 12.80 -10.55
CA PHE A 20 0.60 11.62 -10.03
C PHE A 20 1.11 11.82 -8.59
N ALA A 21 1.69 12.99 -8.31
CA ALA A 21 2.08 13.37 -6.95
C ALA A 21 0.87 13.38 -5.99
N ALA A 22 -0.29 13.86 -6.44
CA ALA A 22 -1.52 13.79 -5.64
C ALA A 22 -1.98 12.35 -5.36
N LEU A 23 -1.80 11.43 -6.32
CA LEU A 23 -2.07 10.00 -6.09
C LEU A 23 -1.11 9.39 -5.07
N GLN A 24 0.18 9.76 -5.11
CA GLN A 24 1.16 9.34 -4.11
C GLN A 24 0.75 9.82 -2.71
N GLU A 25 0.41 11.12 -2.58
CA GLU A 25 -0.01 11.72 -1.31
C GLU A 25 -1.28 11.07 -0.76
N GLU A 26 -2.31 10.89 -1.60
CA GLU A 26 -3.56 10.24 -1.18
C GLU A 26 -3.32 8.81 -0.70
N TYR A 27 -2.46 8.06 -1.42
CA TYR A 27 -2.17 6.69 -1.03
C TYR A 27 -1.38 6.61 0.28
N LEU A 28 -0.37 7.47 0.46
CA LEU A 28 0.39 7.56 1.71
C LEU A 28 -0.51 7.93 2.89
N ALA A 29 -1.46 8.84 2.70
CA ALA A 29 -2.43 9.21 3.74
C ALA A 29 -3.35 8.05 4.18
N LYS A 30 -3.52 7.03 3.33
CA LYS A 30 -4.36 5.85 3.59
C LYS A 30 -3.54 4.58 3.88
N ILE A 31 -2.22 4.68 3.97
CA ILE A 31 -1.38 3.49 4.03
C ILE A 31 -1.54 2.73 5.36
N ASP A 32 -1.75 3.46 6.46
CA ASP A 32 -2.06 2.88 7.77
C ASP A 32 -3.36 2.07 7.74
N GLU A 33 -4.41 2.61 7.15
CA GLU A 33 -5.70 1.92 6.99
C GLU A 33 -5.53 0.62 6.21
N LYS A 34 -4.77 0.66 5.11
CA LYS A 34 -4.48 -0.53 4.30
C LYS A 34 -3.65 -1.57 5.06
N PHE A 35 -2.72 -1.13 5.89
CA PHE A 35 -1.93 -2.02 6.72
C PHE A 35 -2.75 -2.65 7.86
N LEU A 36 -3.75 -1.92 8.37
CA LEU A 36 -4.70 -2.45 9.35
C LEU A 36 -5.50 -3.62 8.75
N GLU A 37 -5.99 -3.52 7.52
CA GLU A 37 -6.68 -4.63 6.83
C GLU A 37 -5.82 -5.90 6.72
N ILE A 38 -4.52 -5.73 6.47
CA ILE A 38 -3.53 -6.83 6.42
C ILE A 38 -3.37 -7.44 7.82
N SER A 39 -3.24 -6.59 8.84
CA SER A 39 -3.07 -7.00 10.23
C SER A 39 -4.29 -7.76 10.76
N ASP A 40 -5.50 -7.29 10.44
CA ASP A 40 -6.75 -7.95 10.80
C ASP A 40 -6.89 -9.33 10.13
N SER A 41 -6.50 -9.42 8.85
CA SER A 41 -6.50 -10.70 8.12
C SER A 41 -5.49 -11.70 8.71
N TRP A 42 -4.31 -11.23 9.12
CA TRP A 42 -3.32 -12.04 9.80
C TRP A 42 -3.80 -12.52 11.17
N LEU A 43 -4.41 -11.63 11.96
CA LEU A 43 -4.96 -11.97 13.27
C LEU A 43 -6.05 -13.05 13.14
N ALA A 44 -6.99 -12.86 12.21
CA ALA A 44 -8.05 -13.83 11.94
C ALA A 44 -7.51 -15.20 11.50
N TYR A 45 -6.43 -15.23 10.70
CA TYR A 45 -5.72 -16.48 10.38
C TYR A 45 -5.11 -17.13 11.63
N SER A 46 -4.44 -16.35 12.48
CA SER A 46 -3.71 -16.86 13.65
C SER A 46 -4.61 -17.39 14.75
N GLU A 47 -5.78 -16.80 14.95
CA GLU A 47 -6.75 -17.22 15.97
C GLU A 47 -7.67 -18.35 15.49
N SER A 48 -7.77 -18.54 14.17
CA SER A 48 -8.63 -19.55 13.57
C SER A 48 -8.18 -20.98 13.91
N GLN A 49 -9.14 -21.81 14.33
CA GLN A 49 -8.98 -23.26 14.52
C GLN A 49 -9.50 -24.07 13.30
N GLY A 50 -10.00 -23.39 12.25
CA GLY A 50 -10.59 -23.99 11.05
C GLY A 50 -10.92 -22.94 9.97
N GLU A 51 -10.94 -23.32 8.69
CA GLU A 51 -11.09 -22.41 7.52
C GLU A 51 -9.93 -21.40 7.32
N ARG A 52 -8.72 -21.76 7.76
CA ARG A 52 -7.51 -20.94 7.62
C ARG A 52 -7.17 -20.53 6.19
N GLU A 53 -7.48 -21.36 5.19
CA GLU A 53 -7.23 -21.08 3.77
C GLU A 53 -7.90 -19.77 3.33
N SER A 54 -9.15 -19.53 3.75
CA SER A 54 -9.89 -18.32 3.36
C SER A 54 -9.27 -17.03 3.91
N TYR A 55 -8.68 -17.09 5.10
CA TYR A 55 -7.96 -15.97 5.72
C TYR A 55 -6.60 -15.75 5.05
N LEU A 56 -5.87 -16.81 4.70
CA LEU A 56 -4.64 -16.70 3.91
C LEU A 56 -4.89 -16.09 2.54
N GLU A 57 -5.96 -16.49 1.85
CA GLU A 57 -6.34 -15.91 0.57
C GLU A 57 -6.70 -14.41 0.70
N LYS A 58 -7.41 -14.02 1.76
CA LYS A 58 -7.71 -12.61 2.05
C LYS A 58 -6.42 -11.84 2.29
N LEU A 59 -5.55 -12.33 3.17
CA LEU A 59 -4.27 -11.71 3.48
C LEU A 59 -3.40 -11.55 2.23
N TYR A 60 -3.31 -12.61 1.40
CA TYR A 60 -2.61 -12.56 0.12
C TYR A 60 -3.15 -11.44 -0.78
N ARG A 61 -4.48 -11.29 -0.92
CA ARG A 61 -5.06 -10.23 -1.74
C ARG A 61 -4.74 -8.81 -1.23
N HIS A 62 -4.76 -8.59 0.08
CA HIS A 62 -4.39 -7.29 0.65
C HIS A 62 -2.90 -6.98 0.39
N LEU A 63 -2.01 -7.96 0.62
CA LEU A 63 -0.58 -7.82 0.33
C LEU A 63 -0.31 -7.60 -1.15
N HIS A 64 -1.03 -8.31 -2.03
CA HIS A 64 -0.91 -8.14 -3.48
C HIS A 64 -1.30 -6.75 -3.95
N SER A 65 -2.43 -6.24 -3.45
CA SER A 65 -2.86 -4.88 -3.74
C SER A 65 -1.84 -3.86 -3.23
N MET A 66 -1.34 -4.03 -2.00
CA MET A 66 -0.35 -3.11 -1.44
C MET A 66 0.96 -3.15 -2.22
N ALA A 67 1.44 -4.34 -2.59
CA ALA A 67 2.65 -4.53 -3.39
C ALA A 67 2.52 -3.84 -4.77
N GLY A 68 1.42 -4.10 -5.47
CA GLY A 68 1.14 -3.55 -6.80
C GLY A 68 0.97 -2.04 -6.79
N THR A 69 0.08 -1.51 -5.95
CA THR A 69 -0.19 -0.07 -5.89
C THR A 69 1.05 0.71 -5.46
N SER A 70 1.76 0.23 -4.43
CA SER A 70 3.01 0.87 -3.99
C SER A 70 4.08 0.86 -5.09
N GLY A 71 4.20 -0.23 -5.86
CA GLY A 71 5.16 -0.31 -6.97
C GLY A 71 4.84 0.67 -8.11
N ILE A 72 3.56 0.81 -8.46
CA ILE A 72 3.11 1.79 -9.48
C ILE A 72 3.39 3.21 -9.00
N LEU A 73 3.11 3.51 -7.73
CA LEU A 73 3.32 4.81 -7.12
C LEU A 73 4.78 5.10 -6.74
N GLY A 74 5.69 4.15 -6.97
CA GLY A 74 7.11 4.34 -6.70
C GLY A 74 7.47 4.33 -5.20
N ILE A 75 6.64 3.69 -4.38
CA ILE A 75 6.87 3.47 -2.95
C ILE A 75 7.56 2.10 -2.80
N ASP A 76 8.82 2.04 -3.19
CA ASP A 76 9.49 0.79 -3.50
C ASP A 76 9.70 -0.10 -2.25
N GLU A 77 10.01 0.48 -1.09
CA GLU A 77 10.23 -0.28 0.14
C GLU A 77 8.97 -1.02 0.60
N VAL A 78 7.82 -0.33 0.60
CA VAL A 78 6.51 -0.93 0.88
C VAL A 78 6.20 -2.02 -0.13
N SER A 79 6.42 -1.75 -1.42
CA SER A 79 6.17 -2.73 -2.48
C SER A 79 6.98 -4.01 -2.26
N ASN A 80 8.27 -3.87 -1.94
CA ASN A 80 9.19 -4.98 -1.73
C ASN A 80 8.83 -5.82 -0.50
N LEU A 81 8.51 -5.17 0.63
CA LEU A 81 8.09 -5.88 1.85
C LEU A 81 6.76 -6.59 1.65
N ALA A 82 5.76 -5.94 1.06
CA ALA A 82 4.46 -6.55 0.77
C ALA A 82 4.60 -7.76 -0.17
N ARG A 83 5.43 -7.63 -1.23
CA ARG A 83 5.74 -8.74 -2.15
C ARG A 83 6.42 -9.91 -1.44
N LYS A 84 7.34 -9.62 -0.52
CA LYS A 84 8.03 -10.66 0.24
C LYS A 84 7.06 -11.49 1.07
N ALA A 85 6.09 -10.84 1.72
CA ALA A 85 5.05 -11.54 2.46
C ALA A 85 4.10 -12.29 1.51
N GLU A 86 3.61 -11.67 0.43
CA GLU A 86 2.68 -12.34 -0.50
C GLU A 86 3.30 -13.62 -1.09
N ASN A 87 4.59 -13.59 -1.42
CA ASN A 87 5.31 -14.74 -1.99
C ASN A 87 5.36 -15.95 -1.07
N VAL A 88 5.32 -15.74 0.25
CA VAL A 88 5.22 -16.83 1.23
C VAL A 88 3.84 -17.49 1.15
N LEU A 89 2.80 -16.70 0.87
CA LEU A 89 1.40 -17.13 0.89
C LEU A 89 0.92 -17.76 -0.43
N ILE A 90 1.64 -17.57 -1.54
CA ILE A 90 1.22 -18.05 -2.87
C ILE A 90 0.91 -19.56 -2.83
N GLY A 91 -0.35 -19.90 -3.13
CA GLY A 91 -0.82 -21.28 -3.22
C GLY A 91 -0.86 -22.02 -1.87
N LYS A 92 -0.76 -21.33 -0.74
CA LYS A 92 -0.78 -21.93 0.59
C LYS A 92 -2.20 -22.10 1.11
N LYS A 93 -2.49 -23.30 1.62
CA LYS A 93 -3.70 -23.60 2.40
C LYS A 93 -3.47 -23.47 3.90
N GLN A 94 -2.23 -23.64 4.32
CA GLN A 94 -1.73 -23.53 5.68
C GLN A 94 -0.25 -23.14 5.61
N LEU A 95 0.24 -22.48 6.66
CA LEU A 95 1.65 -22.14 6.83
C LEU A 95 2.29 -23.07 7.86
N ASP A 96 3.55 -23.43 7.65
CA ASP A 96 4.39 -24.00 8.70
C ASP A 96 4.94 -22.91 9.65
N ASP A 97 5.45 -23.29 10.82
CA ASP A 97 5.99 -22.35 11.82
C ASP A 97 7.07 -21.42 11.25
N GLY A 98 7.87 -21.91 10.30
CA GLY A 98 8.91 -21.12 9.63
C GLY A 98 8.32 -20.10 8.66
N GLU A 99 7.26 -20.46 7.96
CA GLU A 99 6.48 -19.57 7.09
C GLU A 99 5.76 -18.49 7.90
N GLU A 100 5.08 -18.86 8.99
CA GLU A 100 4.42 -17.91 9.89
C GLU A 100 5.40 -16.89 10.44
N LYS A 101 6.57 -17.36 10.93
CA LYS A 101 7.63 -16.48 11.41
C LYS A 101 8.09 -15.49 10.33
N ARG A 102 8.28 -15.95 9.08
CA ARG A 102 8.69 -15.06 7.97
C ARG A 102 7.64 -14.00 7.65
N VAL A 103 6.35 -14.37 7.72
CA VAL A 103 5.25 -13.42 7.53
C VAL A 103 5.25 -12.39 8.66
N ILE A 104 5.28 -12.83 9.92
CA ILE A 104 5.32 -11.94 11.10
C ILE A 104 6.49 -10.97 11.02
N GLU A 105 7.71 -11.46 10.75
CA GLU A 105 8.89 -10.60 10.63
C GLU A 105 8.76 -9.57 9.53
N THR A 106 8.10 -9.93 8.42
CA THR A 106 7.90 -9.01 7.29
C THR A 106 6.81 -7.98 7.61
N LEU A 107 5.71 -8.39 8.23
CA LEU A 107 4.65 -7.48 8.69
C LEU A 107 5.15 -6.51 9.77
N ALA A 108 6.01 -6.98 10.68
CA ALA A 108 6.63 -6.11 11.69
C ALA A 108 7.50 -5.02 11.06
N LYS A 109 8.32 -5.37 10.06
CA LYS A 109 9.13 -4.39 9.30
C LYS A 109 8.26 -3.41 8.52
N LEU A 110 7.16 -3.90 7.94
CA LEU A 110 6.22 -3.05 7.22
C LEU A 110 5.52 -2.06 8.17
N ASN A 111 5.09 -2.51 9.35
CA ASN A 111 4.54 -1.65 10.39
C ASN A 111 5.55 -0.61 10.89
N GLU A 112 6.80 -1.02 11.11
CA GLU A 112 7.87 -0.11 11.52
C GLU A 112 8.09 1.00 10.49
N LEU A 113 8.22 0.63 9.21
CA LEU A 113 8.38 1.58 8.10
C LEU A 113 7.20 2.57 8.03
N ILE A 114 5.98 2.07 8.17
CA ILE A 114 4.76 2.88 8.12
C ILE A 114 4.68 3.83 9.32
N SER A 115 4.84 3.30 10.53
CA SER A 115 4.72 4.08 11.78
C SER A 115 5.80 5.14 11.98
N GLN A 116 7.00 4.95 11.42
CA GLN A 116 8.08 5.93 11.48
C GLN A 116 7.86 7.12 10.53
N GLY A 117 6.90 7.02 9.60
CA GLY A 117 6.62 8.08 8.61
C GLY A 117 7.78 8.32 7.63
N GLN A 118 8.70 7.35 7.48
CA GLN A 118 9.89 7.46 6.63
C GLN A 118 9.65 7.00 5.19
N ILE A 119 8.39 6.84 4.80
CA ILE A 119 8.05 6.35 3.47
C ILE A 119 8.35 7.42 2.44
N VAL A 120 9.31 7.14 1.56
CA VAL A 120 9.66 8.01 0.44
C VAL A 120 9.14 7.39 -0.84
N ALA A 121 8.27 8.12 -1.54
CA ALA A 121 7.92 7.80 -2.92
C ALA A 121 8.96 8.41 -3.87
N ARG A 122 9.48 7.65 -4.82
CA ARG A 122 10.41 8.19 -5.83
C ARG A 122 9.69 9.19 -6.73
N THR A 123 10.41 10.23 -7.14
CA THR A 123 9.93 11.15 -8.16
C THR A 123 9.91 10.45 -9.51
N ILE A 124 8.75 10.48 -10.17
CA ILE A 124 8.56 9.93 -11.51
C ILE A 124 8.14 11.09 -12.42
N ASP A 125 8.95 11.37 -13.43
CA ASP A 125 8.56 12.29 -14.50
C ASP A 125 7.78 11.52 -15.56
N ILE A 126 6.49 11.83 -15.69
CA ILE A 126 5.60 11.19 -16.68
C ILE A 126 5.84 11.75 -18.08
N ASN A 127 6.51 12.91 -18.21
CA ASN A 127 6.74 13.56 -19.50
C ASN A 127 8.12 13.23 -20.11
N ALA A 128 8.90 12.36 -19.46
CA ALA A 128 10.23 11.95 -19.90
C ALA A 128 10.19 10.87 -21.01
#